data_AF-A0A8R1DKX1-F1
#
_entry.id   AF-A0A8R1DKX1-F1
#
_cell.length_a   1.000
_cell.length_b   1.000
_cell.length_c   1.000
_cell.angle_alpha   90.00
_cell.angle_beta   90.00
_cell.angle_gamma   90.00
#
_symmetry.space_group_name_H-M   'P 1'
#
loop_
_entity.id
_entity.type
_entity.pdbx_description
1 polymer ?
#
loop_
_entity_poly.entity_id
_entity_poly.type
_entity_poly.pdbx_seq_one_letter_code
_entity_poly.pdbx_strand_id
1 'polypeptide(L)'
;MKAEQQQTIPTGSATFPAQMPRPPPVTEQGVATEAELLAKEVITPADVLSLPGITQGFLCSPQANVYNIEFTRFQIRDLNTQQVLFEIAKPEAENQEIIQPESVQDAARYVRYRFGPSFLRLKTVGATVEFKVGDYPVENFRMIERHFFKDRLLKCFDFEFGFCIPNSRNNCEHIYDFPQLSQTLTLKVD
;
A
#
# COMPACT_ATOMS: atom_id res chain seq x y z
N MET A 1 -33.76 22.50 -19.78
CA MET A 1 -32.62 22.97 -18.97
C MET A 1 -33.05 22.91 -17.52
N LYS A 2 -32.49 22.14 -16.59
CA LYS A 2 -31.27 21.33 -16.52
C LYS A 2 -31.62 20.00 -15.86
N ALA A 3 -30.94 18.93 -16.25
CA ALA A 3 -30.90 17.67 -15.53
C ALA A 3 -29.54 17.61 -14.83
N GLU A 4 -29.53 17.43 -13.52
CA GLU A 4 -28.34 17.01 -12.76
C GLU A 4 -28.77 15.83 -11.90
N GLN A 5 -28.47 14.63 -12.41
CA GLN A 5 -28.63 13.38 -11.68
C GLN A 5 -27.48 13.26 -10.69
N GLN A 6 -27.87 13.24 -9.41
CA GLN A 6 -27.02 12.84 -8.31
C GLN A 6 -26.90 11.31 -8.34
N GLN A 7 -25.85 10.78 -8.96
CA GLN A 7 -25.50 9.35 -8.83
C GLN A 7 -24.55 9.19 -7.65
N THR A 8 -25.14 8.92 -6.50
CA THR A 8 -24.47 8.35 -5.33
C THR A 8 -23.99 6.94 -5.67
N ILE A 9 -22.68 6.77 -5.82
CA ILE A 9 -22.04 5.46 -5.90
C ILE A 9 -22.10 4.83 -4.49
N PRO A 10 -22.48 3.54 -4.32
CA PRO A 10 -22.59 2.95 -2.99
C PRO A 10 -21.21 2.85 -2.33
N THR A 11 -21.12 3.33 -1.10
CA THR A 11 -20.01 3.10 -0.17
C THR A 11 -19.73 1.60 -0.05
N GLY A 12 -18.57 1.17 -0.52
CA GLY A 12 -18.14 -0.23 -0.45
C GLY A 12 -17.97 -0.68 1.00
N SER A 13 -18.78 -1.66 1.44
CA SER A 13 -18.67 -2.28 2.76
C SER A 13 -17.46 -3.22 2.88
N ALA A 14 -16.69 -3.12 3.96
CA ALA A 14 -15.58 -4.03 4.25
C ALA A 14 -16.09 -5.39 4.73
N THR A 15 -15.61 -6.48 4.14
CA THR A 15 -15.81 -7.85 4.64
C THR A 15 -14.53 -8.67 4.49
N PHE A 16 -14.25 -9.51 5.49
CA PHE A 16 -13.08 -10.39 5.58
C PHE A 16 -13.35 -11.72 4.87
N PRO A 17 -12.56 -12.14 3.88
CA PRO A 17 -12.55 -13.53 3.43
C PRO A 17 -11.61 -14.37 4.30
N ALA A 18 -12.01 -15.60 4.60
CA ALA A 18 -11.18 -16.62 5.23
C ALA A 18 -9.97 -16.97 4.32
N GLN A 19 -8.82 -17.21 4.96
CA GLN A 19 -7.55 -17.58 4.30
C GLN A 19 -7.74 -18.68 3.25
N MET A 20 -7.36 -18.40 1.99
CA MET A 20 -7.29 -19.46 0.98
C MET A 20 -6.03 -20.30 1.19
N PRO A 21 -6.11 -21.65 1.18
CA PRO A 21 -4.94 -22.50 1.25
C PRO A 21 -4.07 -22.31 0.00
N ARG A 22 -2.75 -22.21 0.20
CA ARG A 22 -1.79 -21.87 -0.87
C ARG A 22 -0.86 -23.05 -1.18
N PRO A 23 -0.55 -23.33 -2.46
CA PRO A 23 0.50 -24.27 -2.85
C PRO A 23 1.91 -23.70 -2.54
N PRO A 24 2.94 -24.56 -2.42
CA PRO A 24 4.28 -24.13 -2.02
C PRO A 24 4.95 -23.19 -3.04
N PRO A 25 5.78 -22.23 -2.60
CA PRO A 25 6.48 -21.31 -3.48
C PRO A 25 7.51 -22.07 -4.34
N VAL A 26 7.57 -21.75 -5.63
CA VAL A 26 8.53 -22.31 -6.58
C VAL A 26 9.45 -21.18 -7.06
N THR A 27 10.70 -21.14 -6.59
CA THR A 27 11.90 -20.88 -7.42
C THR A 27 13.21 -20.95 -6.63
N GLU A 28 14.25 -21.45 -7.31
CA GLU A 28 15.63 -21.60 -6.87
C GLU A 28 16.39 -20.26 -6.94
N GLN A 29 16.67 -19.62 -5.79
CA GLN A 29 17.80 -18.71 -5.54
C GLN A 29 17.67 -18.10 -4.15
N GLY A 30 18.43 -18.59 -3.17
CA GLY A 30 18.65 -17.95 -1.85
C GLY A 30 17.44 -17.25 -1.24
N VAL A 31 16.28 -17.92 -1.27
CA VAL A 31 14.99 -17.29 -1.05
C VAL A 31 14.79 -17.06 0.45
N ALA A 32 14.91 -15.81 0.90
CA ALA A 32 14.60 -15.48 2.28
C ALA A 32 13.14 -15.87 2.57
N THR A 33 12.94 -16.69 3.60
CA THR A 33 11.60 -17.03 4.05
C THR A 33 11.08 -15.97 5.01
N GLU A 34 9.76 -15.78 5.08
CA GLU A 34 9.16 -14.85 6.05
C GLU A 34 9.56 -15.19 7.49
N ALA A 35 9.69 -16.48 7.82
CA ALA A 35 10.14 -16.94 9.14
C ALA A 35 11.59 -16.53 9.44
N GLU A 36 12.49 -16.62 8.45
CA GLU A 36 13.86 -16.15 8.59
C GLU A 36 13.92 -14.63 8.78
N LEU A 37 13.07 -13.87 8.09
CA LEU A 37 13.01 -12.41 8.24
C LEU A 37 12.46 -12.01 9.61
N LEU A 38 11.42 -12.68 10.10
CA LEU A 38 10.85 -12.43 11.43
C LEU A 38 11.81 -12.77 12.58
N ALA A 39 12.78 -13.67 12.33
CA ALA A 39 13.82 -13.99 13.30
C ALA A 39 14.97 -12.96 13.32
N LYS A 40 15.05 -12.06 12.34
CA LYS A 40 16.08 -11.01 12.31
C LYS A 40 15.70 -9.86 13.22
N GLU A 41 16.72 -9.29 13.87
CA GLU A 41 16.58 -8.04 14.62
C GLU A 41 16.31 -6.85 13.68
N VAL A 42 16.93 -6.86 12.50
CA VAL A 42 16.80 -5.79 11.49
C VAL A 42 16.51 -6.42 10.12
N ILE A 43 15.44 -5.98 9.49
CA ILE A 43 15.06 -6.34 8.12
C ILE A 43 15.55 -5.24 7.18
N THR A 44 16.28 -5.63 6.14
CA THR A 44 16.90 -4.70 5.20
C THR A 44 16.11 -4.59 3.89
N PRO A 45 16.38 -3.56 3.05
CA PRO A 45 15.81 -3.51 1.70
C PRO A 45 16.11 -4.75 0.85
N ALA A 46 17.33 -5.29 0.96
CA ALA A 46 17.73 -6.48 0.19
C ALA A 46 16.89 -7.72 0.58
N ASP A 47 16.56 -7.85 1.87
CA ASP A 47 15.72 -8.93 2.37
C ASP A 47 14.34 -8.93 1.72
N VAL A 48 13.64 -7.80 1.74
CA VAL A 48 12.29 -7.70 1.19
C VAL A 48 12.28 -7.75 -0.34
N LEU A 49 13.36 -7.33 -0.99
CA LEU A 49 13.51 -7.44 -2.45
C LEU A 49 13.63 -8.89 -2.92
N SER A 50 14.17 -9.77 -2.07
CA SER A 50 14.33 -11.21 -2.34
C SER A 50 13.07 -12.05 -2.08
N LEU A 51 12.02 -11.47 -1.48
CA LEU A 51 10.82 -12.22 -1.12
C LEU A 51 10.10 -12.80 -2.35
N PRO A 52 9.79 -14.11 -2.37
CA PRO A 52 9.20 -14.77 -3.52
C PRO A 52 7.69 -14.47 -3.66
N GLY A 53 7.04 -14.01 -2.59
CA GLY A 53 5.60 -13.84 -2.51
C GLY A 53 5.18 -12.83 -1.44
N ILE A 54 3.87 -12.64 -1.29
CA ILE A 54 3.29 -11.82 -0.22
C ILE A 54 3.50 -12.50 1.14
N THR A 55 3.79 -11.70 2.17
CA THR A 55 3.90 -12.18 3.56
C THR A 55 2.53 -12.56 4.11
N GLN A 56 2.49 -13.47 5.09
CA GLN A 56 1.28 -13.87 5.79
C GLN A 56 0.93 -12.90 6.92
N GLY A 57 1.95 -12.33 7.56
CA GLY A 57 1.81 -11.31 8.61
C GLY A 57 2.61 -10.05 8.31
N PHE A 58 2.56 -9.13 9.28
CA PHE A 58 3.42 -7.96 9.28
C PHE A 58 4.83 -8.35 9.72
N LEU A 59 5.83 -7.79 9.04
CA LEU A 59 7.25 -8.01 9.33
C LEU A 59 7.78 -7.17 10.51
N CYS A 60 6.96 -6.26 11.05
CA CYS A 60 7.29 -5.46 12.22
C CYS A 60 6.04 -5.06 13.02
N SER A 61 6.26 -4.85 14.31
CA SER A 61 5.26 -4.35 15.25
C SER A 61 4.99 -2.86 15.05
N PRO A 62 3.79 -2.32 15.35
CA PRO A 62 3.52 -0.88 15.28
C PRO A 62 4.50 -0.02 16.09
N GLN A 63 5.02 -0.53 17.21
CA GLN A 63 6.00 0.15 18.06
C GLN A 63 7.37 0.34 17.39
N ALA A 64 7.65 -0.36 16.28
CA ALA A 64 8.84 -0.13 15.48
C ALA A 64 8.81 1.24 14.76
N ASN A 65 7.64 1.89 14.66
CA ASN A 65 7.49 3.24 14.13
C ASN A 65 7.94 4.32 15.14
N VAL A 66 9.22 4.28 15.51
CA VAL A 66 9.83 5.21 16.49
C VAL A 66 9.87 6.67 16.01
N TYR A 67 9.73 6.90 14.69
CA TYR A 67 9.68 8.22 14.07
C TYR A 67 8.27 8.83 14.04
N ASN A 68 7.26 8.10 14.54
CA ASN A 68 5.87 8.49 14.51
C ASN A 68 5.41 8.95 13.11
N ILE A 69 5.80 8.19 12.08
CA ILE A 69 5.38 8.47 10.70
C ILE A 69 3.90 8.10 10.57
N GLU A 70 3.09 9.06 10.14
CA GLU A 70 1.65 8.86 10.01
C GLU A 70 1.15 9.30 8.64
N PHE A 71 0.66 8.34 7.85
CA PHE A 71 -0.07 8.65 6.63
C PHE A 71 -1.46 9.20 6.96
N THR A 72 -1.75 10.39 6.43
CA THR A 72 -2.96 11.16 6.74
C THR A 72 -3.89 11.29 5.54
N ARG A 73 -3.36 11.24 4.32
CA ARG A 73 -4.18 11.25 3.11
C ARG A 73 -3.49 10.47 2.00
N PHE A 74 -4.28 9.75 1.23
CA PHE A 74 -3.84 9.01 0.07
C PHE A 74 -4.87 9.15 -1.06
N GLN A 75 -4.39 9.50 -2.24
CA GLN A 75 -5.23 9.74 -3.41
C GLN A 75 -4.59 9.09 -4.63
N ILE A 76 -5.39 8.40 -5.44
CA ILE A 76 -4.99 7.89 -6.76
C ILE A 76 -5.81 8.60 -7.82
N ARG A 77 -5.15 9.14 -8.84
CA ARG A 77 -5.80 9.71 -10.03
C ARG A 77 -5.25 9.13 -11.32
N ASP A 78 -6.09 9.01 -12.33
CA ASP A 78 -5.65 8.78 -13.70
C ASP A 78 -5.03 10.08 -14.25
N LEU A 79 -3.76 10.02 -14.68
CA LEU A 79 -3.08 11.22 -15.19
C LEU A 79 -3.58 11.67 -16.56
N ASN A 80 -4.25 10.79 -17.32
CA ASN A 80 -4.77 11.17 -18.62
C ASN A 80 -6.07 11.97 -18.49
N THR A 81 -6.99 11.50 -17.64
CA THR A 81 -8.32 12.11 -17.46
C THR A 81 -8.40 13.06 -16.26
N GLN A 82 -7.39 13.04 -15.39
CA GLN A 82 -7.40 13.70 -14.07
C GLN A 82 -8.52 13.20 -13.14
N GLN A 83 -9.18 12.09 -13.48
CA GLN A 83 -10.22 11.50 -12.65
C GLN A 83 -9.60 10.92 -11.38
N VAL A 84 -10.17 11.28 -10.22
CA VAL A 84 -9.85 10.64 -8.93
C VAL A 84 -10.47 9.26 -8.89
N LEU A 85 -9.63 8.24 -8.80
CA LEU A 85 -10.02 6.83 -8.80
C LEU A 85 -10.22 6.31 -7.37
N PHE A 86 -9.47 6.87 -6.44
CA PHE A 86 -9.53 6.54 -5.03
C PHE A 86 -9.04 7.72 -4.20
N GLU A 87 -9.67 7.94 -3.05
CA GLU A 87 -9.19 8.88 -2.06
C GLU A 87 -9.60 8.42 -0.67
N ILE A 88 -8.67 8.52 0.27
CA ILE A 88 -8.92 8.33 1.70
C ILE A 88 -8.14 9.39 2.47
N ALA A 89 -8.78 9.97 3.48
CA ALA A 89 -8.15 10.89 4.41
C ALA A 89 -8.53 10.50 5.83
N LYS A 90 -7.56 10.54 6.75
CA LYS A 90 -7.81 10.39 8.17
C LYS A 90 -8.50 11.66 8.69
N PRO A 91 -9.55 11.53 9.52
CA PRO A 91 -10.18 12.70 10.14
C PRO A 91 -9.18 13.43 11.05
N GLU A 92 -9.18 14.77 11.02
CA GLU A 92 -8.25 15.57 11.85
C GLU A 92 -8.49 15.44 13.37
N ALA A 93 -9.64 14.89 13.77
CA ALA A 93 -10.09 14.79 15.17
C ALA A 93 -9.53 13.59 15.94
N GLU A 94 -8.81 12.66 15.30
CA GLU A 94 -8.29 11.43 15.93
C GLU A 94 -6.92 11.59 16.61
N ASN A 95 -6.45 12.82 16.86
CA ASN A 95 -5.20 13.09 17.61
C ASN A 95 -5.25 12.70 19.11
N GLN A 96 -6.24 11.93 19.55
CA GLN A 96 -6.21 11.37 20.90
C GLN A 96 -5.34 10.11 20.85
N GLU A 97 -4.20 10.15 21.54
CA GLU A 97 -3.31 9.01 21.83
C GLU A 97 -4.02 7.94 22.68
N ILE A 98 -5.12 7.40 22.17
CA ILE A 98 -5.73 6.22 22.75
C ILE A 98 -4.84 5.08 22.30
N ILE A 99 -4.13 4.45 23.24
CA ILE A 99 -3.42 3.21 23.02
C ILE A 99 -4.46 2.16 22.61
N GLN A 100 -4.66 2.03 21.30
CA GLN A 100 -5.55 1.01 20.76
C GLN A 100 -4.86 -0.34 20.89
N PRO A 101 -5.60 -1.42 21.20
CA PRO A 101 -5.01 -2.76 21.24
C PRO A 101 -4.38 -3.10 19.88
N GLU A 102 -3.28 -3.86 19.89
CA GLU A 102 -2.47 -4.14 18.68
C GLU A 102 -3.31 -4.71 17.52
N SER A 103 -4.32 -5.53 17.82
CA SER A 103 -5.24 -6.09 16.82
C SER A 103 -6.00 -5.02 16.02
N VAL A 104 -6.25 -3.85 16.60
CA VAL A 104 -6.94 -2.73 15.93
C VAL A 104 -5.94 -1.89 15.12
N GLN A 105 -4.72 -1.72 15.62
CA GLN A 105 -3.64 -1.05 14.87
C GLN A 105 -3.25 -1.84 13.62
N ASP A 106 -3.22 -3.17 13.70
CA ASP A 106 -2.97 -4.06 12.57
C ASP A 106 -4.07 -3.99 11.51
N ALA A 107 -5.33 -3.89 11.94
CA ALA A 107 -6.45 -3.69 11.03
C ALA A 107 -6.35 -2.35 10.29
N ALA A 108 -5.86 -1.29 10.95
CA ALA A 108 -5.65 0.02 10.33
C ALA A 108 -4.50 0.04 9.30
N ARG A 109 -3.58 -0.94 9.35
CA ARG A 109 -2.50 -1.11 8.36
C ARG A 109 -2.93 -1.84 7.09
N TYR A 110 -4.19 -2.28 7.00
CA TYR A 110 -4.72 -3.00 5.85
C TYR A 110 -5.77 -2.18 5.09
N VAL A 111 -5.61 -2.07 3.77
CA VAL A 111 -6.57 -1.40 2.89
C VAL A 111 -7.00 -2.35 1.78
N ARG A 112 -8.32 -2.51 1.61
CA ARG A 112 -8.92 -3.28 0.51
C ARG A 112 -9.47 -2.35 -0.56
N TYR A 113 -8.78 -2.29 -1.69
CA TYR A 113 -9.24 -1.57 -2.86
C TYR A 113 -10.36 -2.32 -3.61
N ARG A 114 -11.32 -1.56 -4.13
CA ARG A 114 -12.37 -2.06 -5.03
C ARG A 114 -12.36 -1.25 -6.32
N PHE A 115 -11.63 -1.74 -7.29
CA PHE A 115 -11.55 -1.13 -8.61
C PHE A 115 -12.40 -1.89 -9.63
N GLY A 116 -13.00 -1.16 -10.56
CA GLY A 116 -13.64 -1.76 -11.72
C GLY A 116 -12.59 -2.30 -12.72
N PRO A 117 -12.98 -3.19 -13.65
CA PRO A 117 -12.07 -3.77 -14.64
C PRO A 117 -11.34 -2.73 -15.51
N SER A 118 -11.90 -1.52 -15.65
CA SER A 118 -11.26 -0.41 -16.35
C SER A 118 -9.94 0.03 -15.74
N PHE A 119 -9.75 -0.15 -14.43
CA PHE A 119 -8.53 0.23 -13.73
C PHE A 119 -7.29 -0.49 -14.29
N LEU A 120 -7.42 -1.78 -14.63
CA LEU A 120 -6.34 -2.59 -15.22
C LEU A 120 -5.96 -2.16 -16.64
N ARG A 121 -6.76 -1.28 -17.27
CA ARG A 121 -6.49 -0.73 -18.61
C ARG A 121 -5.86 0.66 -18.57
N LEU A 122 -5.70 1.24 -17.39
CA LEU A 122 -5.04 2.53 -17.24
C LEU A 122 -3.57 2.40 -17.62
N LYS A 123 -3.02 3.47 -18.21
CA LYS A 123 -1.61 3.53 -18.61
C LYS A 123 -0.75 4.07 -17.48
N THR A 124 -1.16 5.20 -16.92
CA THR A 124 -0.40 5.91 -15.91
C THR A 124 -1.35 6.47 -14.85
N VAL A 125 -1.00 6.28 -13.58
CA VAL A 125 -1.71 6.90 -12.45
C VAL A 125 -0.73 7.70 -11.60
N GLY A 126 -1.21 8.77 -11.00
CA GLY A 126 -0.50 9.50 -9.95
C GLY A 126 -1.07 9.08 -8.60
N ALA A 127 -0.22 8.67 -7.67
CA ALA A 127 -0.61 8.47 -6.28
C ALA A 127 0.01 9.57 -5.41
N THR A 128 -0.84 10.40 -4.83
CA THR A 128 -0.45 11.45 -3.89
C THR A 128 -0.59 10.91 -2.47
N VAL A 129 0.45 11.08 -1.67
CA VAL A 129 0.53 10.63 -0.29
C VAL A 129 0.88 11.83 0.58
N GLU A 130 0.09 12.05 1.63
CA GLU A 130 0.38 13.04 2.65
C GLU A 130 0.64 12.35 3.99
N PHE A 131 1.73 12.74 4.65
CA PHE A 131 2.12 12.12 5.91
C PHE A 131 2.75 13.12 6.87
N LYS A 132 2.67 12.82 8.16
CA LYS A 132 3.33 13.55 9.23
C LYS A 132 4.56 12.77 9.71
N VAL A 133 5.51 13.50 10.26
CA VAL A 133 6.69 12.96 10.94
C VAL A 133 6.71 13.55 12.35
N GLY A 134 7.06 12.73 13.35
CA GLY A 134 7.19 13.15 14.74
C GLY A 134 8.45 13.94 15.02
N ASP A 135 8.93 13.84 16.26
CA ASP A 135 9.99 14.72 16.79
C ASP A 135 11.38 14.49 16.23
N TYR A 136 11.63 13.34 15.63
CA TYR A 136 12.96 12.95 15.13
C TYR A 136 13.05 13.12 13.61
N PRO A 137 14.20 13.59 13.10
CA PRO A 137 14.42 13.66 11.66
C PRO A 137 14.45 12.25 11.07
N VAL A 138 13.88 12.10 9.87
CA VAL A 138 13.95 10.83 9.13
C VAL A 138 14.90 11.01 7.97
N GLU A 139 16.00 10.27 8.00
CA GLU A 139 16.95 10.20 6.88
C GLU A 139 16.64 8.97 6.03
N ASN A 140 16.82 9.09 4.71
CA ASN A 140 16.68 7.99 3.75
C ASN A 140 15.31 7.28 3.84
N PHE A 141 14.23 8.03 3.99
CA PHE A 141 12.90 7.43 4.05
C PHE A 141 12.58 6.78 2.71
N ARG A 142 12.35 5.47 2.71
CA ARG A 142 12.21 4.63 1.52
C ARG A 142 11.05 3.66 1.67
N MET A 143 10.29 3.47 0.59
CA MET A 143 9.17 2.52 0.54
C MET A 143 9.34 1.57 -0.65
N ILE A 144 9.33 0.27 -0.34
CA ILE A 144 9.33 -0.81 -1.34
C ILE A 144 7.94 -1.42 -1.35
N GLU A 145 7.22 -1.23 -2.46
CA GLU A 145 5.84 -1.69 -2.65
C GLU A 145 5.81 -2.81 -3.70
N ARG A 146 5.42 -4.03 -3.29
CA ARG A 146 5.42 -5.22 -4.16
C ARG A 146 4.00 -5.73 -4.39
N HIS A 147 3.60 -5.83 -5.65
CA HIS A 147 2.26 -6.28 -6.06
C HIS A 147 2.33 -7.70 -6.59
N PHE A 148 1.45 -8.58 -6.11
CA PHE A 148 1.40 -9.98 -6.51
C PHE A 148 0.01 -10.36 -7.03
N PHE A 149 -0.04 -11.27 -7.99
CA PHE A 149 -1.27 -11.97 -8.40
C PHE A 149 -1.06 -13.47 -8.33
N LYS A 150 -1.79 -14.15 -7.43
CA LYS A 150 -1.66 -15.59 -7.18
C LYS A 150 -0.19 -16.01 -7.05
N ASP A 151 0.55 -15.30 -6.20
CA ASP A 151 1.99 -15.51 -5.90
C ASP A 151 2.99 -15.15 -6.99
N ARG A 152 2.52 -14.65 -8.13
CA ARG A 152 3.41 -14.08 -9.13
C ARG A 152 3.59 -12.59 -8.89
N LEU A 153 4.84 -12.16 -8.73
CA LEU A 153 5.19 -10.73 -8.71
C LEU A 153 4.74 -10.08 -10.02
N LEU A 154 3.84 -9.10 -9.92
CA LEU A 154 3.41 -8.26 -11.03
C LEU A 154 4.37 -7.09 -11.24
N LYS A 155 4.68 -6.40 -10.14
CA LYS A 155 5.50 -5.19 -10.14
C LYS A 155 6.08 -4.95 -8.75
N CYS A 156 7.30 -4.41 -8.72
CA CYS A 156 7.94 -3.87 -7.54
C CYS A 156 8.19 -2.39 -7.80
N PHE A 157 7.72 -1.53 -6.91
CA PHE A 157 8.02 -0.11 -6.89
C PHE A 157 8.93 0.18 -5.71
N ASP A 158 9.87 1.08 -5.92
CA ASP A 158 10.92 1.38 -4.96
C ASP A 158 11.12 2.89 -4.95
N PHE A 159 10.64 3.53 -3.89
CA PHE A 159 10.53 4.97 -3.79
C PHE A 159 11.41 5.49 -2.67
N GLU A 160 12.20 6.51 -2.97
CA GLU A 160 12.96 7.25 -1.97
C GLU A 160 12.30 8.62 -1.77
N PHE A 161 11.77 8.85 -0.57
CA PHE A 161 11.22 10.14 -0.16
C PHE A 161 12.34 11.12 0.25
N GLY A 162 13.50 10.58 0.64
CA GLY A 162 14.65 11.37 1.06
C GLY A 162 14.58 11.81 2.52
N PHE A 163 15.01 13.04 2.80
CA PHE A 163 15.01 13.62 4.15
C PHE A 163 13.63 14.18 4.50
N CYS A 164 13.09 13.79 5.65
CA CYS A 164 11.86 14.36 6.18
C CYS A 164 12.13 15.21 7.42
N ILE A 165 11.62 16.44 7.39
CA ILE A 165 11.80 17.42 8.46
C ILE A 165 11.03 16.96 9.71
N PRO A 166 11.60 17.03 10.92
CA PRO A 166 10.86 16.74 12.15
C PRO A 166 9.62 17.63 12.30
N ASN A 167 8.58 17.13 12.97
CA ASN A 167 7.37 17.87 13.30
C ASN A 167 6.72 18.57 12.09
N SER A 168 6.74 17.89 10.94
CA SER A 168 6.27 18.46 9.68
C SER A 168 5.22 17.57 9.00
N ARG A 169 4.41 18.20 8.14
CA ARG A 169 3.55 17.51 7.17
C ARG A 169 4.24 17.53 5.82
N ASN A 170 4.39 16.36 5.22
CA ASN A 170 5.06 16.12 3.97
C ASN A 170 4.06 15.63 2.93
N ASN A 171 4.28 15.99 1.68
CA ASN A 171 3.47 15.58 0.55
C ASN A 171 4.40 15.01 -0.52
N CYS A 172 4.05 13.84 -1.03
CA CYS A 172 4.78 13.20 -2.12
C CYS A 172 3.80 12.72 -3.18
N GLU A 173 4.21 12.80 -4.44
CA GLU A 173 3.47 12.24 -5.56
C GLU A 173 4.34 11.23 -6.30
N HIS A 174 3.86 9.99 -6.35
CA HIS A 174 4.47 8.92 -7.10
C HIS A 174 3.71 8.69 -8.40
N ILE A 175 4.44 8.63 -9.50
CA ILE A 175 3.89 8.37 -10.83
C ILE A 175 4.11 6.90 -11.17
N TYR A 176 3.03 6.19 -11.42
CA TYR A 176 3.02 4.75 -11.69
C TYR A 176 2.66 4.50 -13.16
N ASP A 177 3.61 3.96 -13.90
CA ASP A 177 3.33 3.37 -15.21
C ASP A 177 2.94 1.91 -15.06
N PHE A 178 1.70 1.60 -15.44
CA PHE A 178 1.20 0.23 -15.41
C PHE A 178 1.95 -0.62 -16.43
N PRO A 179 2.38 -1.84 -16.06
CA PRO A 179 2.89 -2.78 -17.04
C PRO A 179 1.78 -3.14 -18.03
N GLN A 180 2.13 -3.40 -19.29
CA GLN A 180 1.18 -3.98 -20.24
C GLN A 180 0.82 -5.39 -19.77
N LEU A 181 -0.32 -5.54 -19.11
CA LEU A 181 -0.85 -6.83 -18.71
C LEU A 181 -1.29 -7.59 -19.96
N SER A 182 -0.91 -8.86 -20.07
CA SER A 182 -1.39 -9.71 -21.16
C SER A 182 -2.89 -9.96 -21.00
N GLN A 183 -3.61 -10.09 -22.12
CA GLN A 183 -5.06 -10.31 -22.13
C GLN A 183 -5.47 -11.52 -21.26
N THR A 184 -4.64 -12.56 -21.20
CA THR A 184 -4.86 -13.76 -20.38
C THR A 184 -4.86 -13.48 -18.86
N LEU A 185 -4.13 -12.45 -18.39
CA LEU A 185 -4.15 -12.06 -16.97
C LEU A 185 -5.38 -11.20 -16.64
N THR A 186 -5.79 -10.32 -17.56
CA THR A 186 -6.98 -9.47 -17.39
C THR A 186 -8.26 -10.32 -17.32
N LEU A 187 -8.38 -11.35 -18.15
CA LEU A 187 -9.54 -12.26 -18.18
C LEU A 187 -9.63 -13.19 -16.96
N LYS A 188 -8.57 -13.32 -16.16
CA LYS A 188 -8.57 -14.12 -14.92
C LYS A 188 -9.10 -13.35 -13.70
N VAL A 189 -9.48 -12.08 -13.90
CA VAL A 189 -10.01 -11.18 -12.87
C VAL A 189 -11.53 -11.02 -12.98
N ASP A 190 -12.13 -11.42 -14.12
CA ASP A 190 -13.58 -11.56 -14.31
C ASP A 190 -14.09 -12.93 -13.80
#